data_AF-A0A838RXG3-F1
#
_entry.id   AF-A0A838RXG3-F1
#
_cell.length_a   1.000
_cell.length_b   1.000
_cell.length_c   1.000
_cell.angle_alpha   90.00
_cell.angle_beta   90.00
_cell.angle_gamma   90.00
#
_symmetry.space_group_name_H-M   'P 1'
#
loop_
_entity.id
_entity.type
_entity.pdbx_description
1 polymer ?
#
loop_
_entity_poly.entity_id
_entity_poly.type
_entity_poly.pdbx_seq_one_letter_code
_entity_poly.pdbx_strand_id
1 'polypeptide(L)'
;MASKKNTGQTKRSNLSGQQSLVKPAARRRFGWWLAGALAVVGAGIILFGVWASKPGEKPPPTQAVENRRAGATTVEQASGRRDAFADSTATGDAAWDPAWPPLPASGRPARPVEVVRAAYAYAARRGDVLKYMPCYCGCESQGHGSNKDCFVKGKTAAGVPQWEPMGYT
;
A
#
# COMPACT_ATOMS: atom_id res chain seq x y z
N MET A 1 -50.63 73.32 -3.51
CA MET A 1 -49.75 74.03 -2.55
C MET A 1 -48.39 73.34 -2.63
N ALA A 2 -47.48 73.84 -3.48
CA ALA A 2 -46.39 74.76 -3.11
C ALA A 2 -45.42 74.07 -2.12
N SER A 3 -44.10 73.96 -2.31
CA SER A 3 -43.16 74.78 -3.07
C SER A 3 -41.76 74.16 -2.92
N LYS A 4 -40.88 74.52 -3.87
CA LYS A 4 -39.42 74.70 -3.75
C LYS A 4 -38.59 73.73 -4.59
N LYS A 5 -37.62 74.19 -5.37
CA LYS A 5 -37.28 75.48 -6.01
C LYS A 5 -36.13 75.11 -6.95
N ASN A 6 -36.13 75.65 -8.17
CA ASN A 6 -35.01 75.64 -9.12
C ASN A 6 -33.70 76.09 -8.47
N THR A 7 -32.55 75.72 -9.04
CA THR A 7 -31.48 76.67 -9.49
C THR A 7 -30.27 75.94 -10.10
N GLY A 8 -29.81 76.44 -11.27
CA GLY A 8 -28.44 76.37 -11.79
C GLY A 8 -28.08 75.04 -12.47
N GLN A 9 -28.22 74.83 -13.78
CA GLN A 9 -27.72 75.59 -14.93
C GLN A 9 -26.18 75.72 -14.97
N THR A 10 -25.67 75.48 -16.19
CA THR A 10 -24.31 75.70 -16.74
C THR A 10 -23.39 74.48 -16.69
N LYS A 11 -22.72 74.05 -17.77
CA LYS A 11 -22.55 74.66 -19.09
C LYS A 11 -22.10 73.57 -20.07
N ARG A 12 -22.76 73.56 -21.23
CA ARG A 12 -22.22 73.47 -22.61
C ARG A 12 -20.83 72.85 -22.77
N SER A 13 -20.73 71.85 -23.65
CA SER A 13 -20.33 72.06 -25.06
C SER A 13 -20.25 70.68 -25.74
N ASN A 14 -21.05 70.45 -26.79
CA ASN A 14 -20.61 70.30 -28.18
C ASN A 14 -19.84 69.00 -28.44
N LEU A 15 -19.93 68.30 -29.56
CA LEU A 15 -20.70 68.33 -30.80
C LEU A 15 -20.17 67.08 -31.51
N SER A 16 -21.02 66.40 -32.26
CA SER A 16 -20.68 65.74 -33.52
C SER A 16 -19.46 64.81 -33.56
N GLY A 17 -19.71 63.52 -33.82
CA GLY A 17 -18.63 62.67 -34.31
C GLY A 17 -18.96 61.19 -34.33
N GLN A 18 -19.85 60.78 -35.24
CA GLN A 18 -19.92 59.39 -35.70
C GLN A 18 -18.52 58.92 -36.10
N GLN A 19 -17.97 57.87 -35.46
CA GLN A 19 -16.97 57.00 -36.09
C GLN A 19 -17.13 55.54 -35.62
N SER A 20 -17.64 54.74 -36.55
CA SER A 20 -17.19 53.38 -36.88
C SER A 20 -17.00 52.33 -35.76
N LEU A 21 -17.86 51.31 -35.83
CA LEU A 21 -17.60 49.92 -35.49
C LEU A 21 -16.16 49.49 -35.83
N VAL A 22 -15.32 49.31 -34.81
CA VAL A 22 -14.15 48.43 -34.90
C VAL A 22 -14.09 47.60 -33.62
N LYS A 23 -14.37 46.29 -33.73
CA LYS A 23 -14.12 45.31 -32.67
C LYS A 23 -12.61 45.29 -32.39
N PRO A 24 -12.12 45.45 -31.15
CA PRO A 24 -10.72 45.20 -30.87
C PRO A 24 -10.45 43.70 -31.00
N ALA A 25 -9.62 43.33 -31.98
CA ALA A 25 -9.02 42.02 -32.06
C ALA A 25 -8.21 41.78 -30.77
N ALA A 26 -8.75 40.96 -29.86
CA ALA A 26 -8.07 40.52 -28.66
C ALA A 26 -6.81 39.74 -29.06
N ARG A 27 -5.66 40.42 -28.95
CA ARG A 27 -4.36 39.87 -29.35
C ARG A 27 -4.02 38.66 -28.47
N ARG A 28 -3.67 37.59 -29.16
CA ARG A 28 -3.31 36.24 -28.72
C ARG A 28 -2.18 36.26 -27.67
N ARG A 29 -2.50 36.32 -26.38
CA ARG A 29 -1.51 36.09 -25.29
C ARG A 29 -1.68 34.73 -24.59
N PHE A 30 -2.75 33.99 -24.90
CA PHE A 30 -3.07 32.69 -24.29
C PHE A 30 -2.40 31.49 -24.99
N GLY A 31 -1.91 31.66 -26.22
CA GLY A 31 -1.30 30.57 -27.00
C GLY A 31 0.13 30.18 -26.60
N TRP A 32 0.86 31.10 -25.95
CA TRP A 32 2.28 30.87 -25.61
C TRP A 32 2.45 29.94 -24.41
N TRP A 33 1.50 29.93 -23.47
CA TRP A 33 1.51 28.99 -22.33
C TRP A 33 1.23 27.55 -22.77
N LEU A 34 0.32 27.35 -23.72
CA LEU A 34 0.03 26.03 -24.31
C LEU A 34 1.20 25.51 -25.16
N ALA A 35 1.83 26.38 -25.96
CA ALA A 35 3.01 26.01 -26.74
C ALA A 35 4.23 25.67 -25.85
N GLY A 36 4.45 26.44 -24.78
CA GLY A 36 5.51 26.17 -23.80
C GLY A 36 5.31 24.86 -23.05
N ALA A 37 4.08 24.57 -22.60
CA ALA A 37 3.75 23.32 -21.91
C ALA A 37 3.93 22.09 -22.81
N LEU A 38 3.51 22.17 -24.08
CA LEU A 38 3.70 21.08 -25.04
C LEU A 38 5.17 20.83 -25.37
N ALA A 39 6.00 21.87 -25.43
CA ALA A 39 7.44 21.73 -25.66
C ALA A 39 8.16 21.02 -24.49
N VAL A 40 7.80 21.32 -23.24
CA VAL A 40 8.37 20.67 -22.05
C VAL A 40 7.96 19.19 -21.99
N VAL A 41 6.69 18.88 -22.26
CA VAL A 41 6.20 17.50 -22.30
C VAL A 41 6.85 16.72 -23.44
N GLY A 42 6.96 17.31 -24.63
CA GLY A 42 7.64 16.69 -25.78
C GLY A 42 9.13 16.41 -25.51
N ALA A 43 9.85 17.36 -24.91
CA ALA A 43 11.25 17.18 -24.53
C ALA A 43 11.40 16.09 -23.44
N GLY A 44 10.49 16.03 -22.47
CA GLY A 44 10.45 14.98 -21.45
C GLY A 44 10.21 13.58 -22.03
N ILE A 45 9.31 13.46 -23.01
CA ILE A 45 9.02 12.19 -23.71
C ILE A 45 10.23 11.74 -24.53
N ILE A 46 10.91 12.66 -25.23
CA ILE A 46 12.12 12.33 -26.02
C ILE A 46 13.27 11.92 -25.09
N LEU A 47 13.49 12.64 -23.98
CA LEU A 47 14.52 12.29 -23.00
C LEU A 47 14.23 10.94 -22.31
N PHE A 48 12.97 10.64 -22.00
CA PHE A 48 12.57 9.34 -21.45
C PHE A 48 12.73 8.21 -22.47
N GLY A 49 12.36 8.45 -23.74
CA GLY A 49 12.54 7.47 -24.82
C GLY A 49 14.00 7.13 -25.08
N VAL A 50 14.91 8.11 -25.00
CA VAL A 50 16.36 7.89 -25.14
C VAL A 50 16.96 7.18 -23.92
N TRP A 51 16.50 7.48 -22.69
CA TRP A 51 16.91 6.74 -21.48
C TRP A 51 16.41 5.28 -21.49
N ALA A 52 15.19 5.06 -21.98
CA ALA A 52 14.59 3.72 -22.10
C ALA A 52 15.20 2.86 -23.22
N SER A 53 15.96 3.45 -24.14
CA SER A 53 16.57 2.75 -25.29
C SER A 53 18.01 2.28 -25.05
N LYS A 54 18.51 2.29 -23.80
CA LYS A 54 19.79 1.63 -23.50
C LYS A 54 19.68 0.15 -23.88
N PRO A 55 20.61 -0.40 -24.69
CA PRO A 55 20.60 -1.82 -25.01
C PRO A 55 20.76 -2.58 -23.71
N GLY A 56 19.71 -3.28 -23.31
CA GLY A 56 19.68 -4.07 -22.09
C GLY A 56 20.82 -5.07 -22.12
N GLU A 57 21.65 -5.04 -21.08
CA GLU A 57 22.36 -6.22 -20.62
C GLU A 57 21.33 -7.35 -20.64
N LYS A 58 21.62 -8.44 -21.39
CA LYS A 58 20.72 -9.59 -21.42
C LYS A 58 20.48 -9.99 -19.97
N PRO A 59 19.23 -9.94 -19.47
CA PRO A 59 18.97 -10.50 -18.15
C PRO A 59 19.50 -11.95 -18.19
N PRO A 60 20.18 -12.42 -17.12
CA PRO A 60 20.55 -13.83 -17.04
C PRO A 60 19.30 -14.64 -17.37
N PRO A 61 19.42 -15.73 -18.14
CA PRO A 61 18.26 -16.45 -18.65
C PRO A 61 17.27 -16.58 -17.52
N THR A 62 16.13 -15.91 -17.70
CA THR A 62 14.98 -16.04 -16.82
C THR A 62 14.81 -17.54 -16.72
N GLN A 63 15.18 -18.10 -15.57
CA GLN A 63 14.84 -19.45 -15.25
C GLN A 63 13.32 -19.40 -15.34
N ALA A 64 12.80 -19.98 -16.42
CA ALA A 64 11.40 -20.27 -16.50
C ALA A 64 11.11 -20.90 -15.15
N VAL A 65 10.29 -20.24 -14.34
CA VAL A 65 9.63 -20.92 -13.23
C VAL A 65 8.69 -21.87 -13.94
N GLU A 66 9.27 -22.95 -14.44
CA GLU A 66 8.60 -24.04 -15.06
C GLU A 66 7.78 -24.59 -13.92
N ASN A 67 6.47 -24.32 -14.01
CA ASN A 67 5.47 -24.99 -13.22
C ASN A 67 5.60 -26.48 -13.49
N ARG A 68 6.55 -27.14 -12.82
CA ARG A 68 6.67 -28.59 -12.76
C ARG A 68 5.58 -29.07 -11.81
N ARG A 69 4.35 -28.96 -12.28
CA ARG A 69 3.26 -29.83 -11.86
C ARG A 69 3.24 -31.00 -12.84
N ALA A 70 4.22 -31.88 -12.69
CA ALA A 70 4.12 -33.27 -13.11
C ALA A 70 4.25 -34.09 -11.83
N GLY A 71 3.27 -34.97 -11.61
CA GLY A 71 3.04 -35.67 -10.35
C GLY A 71 4.21 -36.54 -9.89
N ALA A 72 4.07 -36.99 -8.64
CA ALA A 72 5.02 -37.74 -7.81
C ALA A 72 5.92 -36.85 -6.93
N THR A 73 5.35 -36.30 -5.86
CA THR A 73 6.10 -35.99 -4.64
C THR A 73 6.72 -37.29 -4.13
N THR A 74 8.00 -37.50 -4.40
CA THR A 74 8.80 -38.54 -3.75
C THR A 74 8.92 -38.23 -2.25
N VAL A 75 8.95 -39.30 -1.45
CA VAL A 75 9.05 -39.27 0.02
C VAL A 75 10.24 -38.43 0.51
N GLU A 76 11.28 -38.30 -0.32
CA GLU A 76 12.48 -37.52 -0.05
C GLU A 76 12.25 -36.00 0.00
N GLN A 77 11.45 -35.42 -0.92
CA GLN A 77 11.09 -34.00 -0.87
C GLN A 77 10.14 -33.69 0.30
N ALA A 78 9.32 -34.67 0.70
CA ALA A 78 8.49 -34.56 1.89
C ALA A 78 9.33 -34.62 3.18
N SER A 79 10.44 -35.36 3.19
CA SER A 79 11.40 -35.37 4.31
C SER A 79 12.16 -34.05 4.38
N GLY A 80 12.76 -33.58 3.29
CA GLY A 80 13.55 -32.34 3.30
C GLY A 80 12.74 -31.09 3.70
N ARG A 81 11.43 -31.05 3.42
CA ARG A 81 10.54 -29.97 3.90
C ARG A 81 10.25 -30.06 5.40
N ARG A 82 10.22 -31.27 5.99
CA ARG A 82 10.09 -31.46 7.44
C ARG A 82 11.38 -31.06 8.15
N ASP A 83 12.52 -31.38 7.55
CA ASP A 83 13.85 -31.06 8.09
C ASP A 83 14.09 -29.54 8.09
N ALA A 84 13.69 -28.85 7.01
CA ALA A 84 13.73 -27.38 6.96
C ALA A 84 12.81 -26.70 7.99
N PHE A 85 11.66 -27.30 8.30
CA PHE A 85 10.77 -26.77 9.34
C PHE A 85 11.35 -27.00 10.74
N ALA A 86 11.94 -28.16 11.01
CA ALA A 86 12.63 -28.44 12.26
C ALA A 86 13.77 -27.43 12.50
N ASP A 87 14.54 -27.11 11.46
CA ASP A 87 15.57 -26.07 11.49
C ASP A 87 14.97 -24.67 11.71
N SER A 88 13.81 -24.39 11.12
CA SER A 88 13.09 -23.13 11.35
C SER A 88 12.60 -22.96 12.79
N THR A 89 12.21 -24.04 13.47
CA THR A 89 11.87 -24.02 14.92
C THR A 89 13.09 -23.82 15.83
N ALA A 90 14.30 -24.03 15.30
CA ALA A 90 15.56 -23.78 16.01
C ALA A 90 16.00 -22.31 15.95
N THR A 91 15.34 -21.46 15.14
CA THR A 91 15.57 -20.02 15.19
C THR A 91 15.13 -19.44 16.54
N GLY A 92 15.92 -18.54 17.13
CA GLY A 92 15.64 -17.97 18.45
C GLY A 92 14.27 -17.27 18.56
N ASP A 93 13.74 -16.79 17.43
CA ASP A 93 12.43 -16.16 17.36
C ASP A 93 11.28 -17.16 17.54
N ALA A 94 11.47 -18.44 17.17
CA ALA A 94 10.46 -19.49 17.23
C ALA A 94 10.62 -20.47 18.41
N ALA A 95 11.72 -20.39 19.17
CA ALA A 95 11.94 -21.23 20.33
C ALA A 95 10.88 -20.99 21.42
N TRP A 96 10.36 -22.01 22.09
CA TRP A 96 9.36 -21.78 23.15
C TRP A 96 10.00 -21.30 24.44
N ASP A 97 9.38 -20.32 25.12
CA ASP A 97 9.77 -19.90 26.47
C ASP A 97 8.99 -20.72 27.52
N PRO A 98 9.66 -21.54 28.36
CA PRO A 98 9.00 -22.30 29.42
C PRO A 98 8.26 -21.44 30.45
N ALA A 99 8.57 -20.14 30.57
CA ALA A 99 7.88 -19.22 31.47
C ALA A 99 6.53 -18.70 30.91
N TRP A 100 6.23 -18.94 29.63
CA TRP A 100 4.96 -18.53 29.05
C TRP A 100 3.80 -19.44 29.46
N PRO A 101 2.56 -18.92 29.45
CA PRO A 101 1.38 -19.73 29.70
C PRO A 101 1.25 -20.87 28.69
N PRO A 102 0.62 -22.00 29.06
CA PRO A 102 0.40 -23.11 28.14
C PRO A 102 -0.41 -22.66 26.93
N LEU A 103 -0.22 -23.34 25.79
CA LEU A 103 -1.03 -23.10 24.60
C LEU A 103 -2.52 -23.26 24.91
N PRO A 104 -3.39 -22.47 24.26
CA PRO A 104 -4.83 -22.62 24.42
C PRO A 104 -5.23 -23.94 23.77
N ALA A 105 -5.43 -24.99 24.57
CA ALA A 105 -5.80 -26.34 24.09
C ALA A 105 -7.26 -26.37 23.58
N SER A 106 -7.58 -25.56 22.57
CA SER A 106 -8.91 -25.30 22.03
C SER A 106 -9.42 -26.38 21.06
N GLY A 107 -8.80 -27.57 21.06
CA GLY A 107 -9.25 -28.71 20.25
C GLY A 107 -8.10 -29.57 19.75
N ARG A 108 -8.20 -30.02 18.49
CA ARG A 108 -7.10 -30.68 17.78
C ARG A 108 -6.21 -29.62 17.15
N PRO A 109 -4.89 -29.70 17.31
CA PRO A 109 -4.01 -28.72 16.71
C PRO A 109 -4.01 -28.87 15.18
N ALA A 110 -3.98 -27.75 14.45
CA ALA A 110 -3.94 -27.70 12.99
C ALA A 110 -2.74 -28.47 12.40
N ARG A 111 -1.65 -28.53 13.18
CA ARG A 111 -0.32 -29.08 12.84
C ARG A 111 0.24 -29.84 14.05
N PRO A 112 1.35 -30.60 13.92
CA PRO A 112 2.03 -31.18 15.08
C PRO A 112 2.27 -30.12 16.17
N VAL A 113 2.13 -30.49 17.45
CA VAL A 113 2.08 -29.50 18.54
C VAL A 113 3.32 -28.61 18.61
N GLU A 114 4.50 -29.13 18.27
CA GLU A 114 5.73 -28.33 18.27
C GLU A 114 5.77 -27.29 17.14
N VAL A 115 5.12 -27.56 16.00
CA VAL A 115 4.93 -26.59 14.92
C VAL A 115 4.02 -25.46 15.40
N VAL A 116 2.93 -25.80 16.08
CA VAL A 116 1.99 -24.83 16.64
C VAL A 116 2.70 -23.98 17.70
N ARG A 117 3.41 -24.63 18.63
CA ARG A 117 4.22 -23.99 19.67
C ARG A 117 5.21 -22.98 19.07
N ALA A 118 5.92 -23.36 18.02
CA ALA A 118 6.85 -22.49 17.32
C ALA A 118 6.17 -21.29 16.64
N ALA A 119 4.99 -21.48 16.04
CA ALA A 119 4.22 -20.39 15.44
C ALA A 119 3.74 -19.37 16.49
N TYR A 120 3.21 -19.84 17.62
CA TYR A 120 2.83 -18.98 18.74
C TYR A 120 4.03 -18.23 19.32
N ALA A 121 5.18 -18.90 19.43
CA ALA A 121 6.41 -18.29 19.91
C ALA A 121 6.92 -17.19 18.99
N TYR A 122 6.94 -17.47 17.68
CA TYR A 122 7.28 -16.48 16.67
C TYR A 122 6.31 -15.31 16.72
N ALA A 123 5.00 -15.55 16.86
CA ALA A 123 4.03 -14.47 16.94
C ALA A 123 4.15 -13.61 18.20
N ALA A 124 4.50 -14.22 19.33
CA ALA A 124 4.77 -13.51 20.57
C ALA A 124 6.00 -12.60 20.45
N ARG A 125 7.07 -13.02 19.77
CA ARG A 125 8.30 -12.23 19.62
C ARG A 125 8.25 -11.25 18.47
N ARG A 126 7.75 -11.69 17.31
CA ARG A 126 7.76 -10.96 16.04
C ARG A 126 6.39 -10.42 15.64
N GLY A 127 5.56 -10.10 16.64
CA GLY A 127 4.27 -9.43 16.42
C GLY A 127 4.41 -8.07 15.74
N ASP A 128 5.56 -7.42 15.87
CA ASP A 128 5.94 -6.19 15.15
C ASP A 128 6.04 -6.40 13.64
N VAL A 129 6.40 -7.60 13.20
CA VAL A 129 6.43 -7.98 11.78
C VAL A 129 5.04 -8.47 11.36
N LEU A 130 4.44 -9.37 12.14
CA LEU A 130 3.15 -9.99 11.80
C LEU A 130 1.98 -9.00 11.72
N LYS A 131 2.06 -7.84 12.38
CA LYS A 131 1.04 -6.79 12.26
C LYS A 131 0.90 -6.23 10.84
N TYR A 132 1.94 -6.38 10.00
CA TYR A 132 1.91 -5.98 8.59
C TYR A 132 1.49 -7.11 7.66
N MET A 133 1.39 -8.34 8.16
CA MET A 133 0.93 -9.47 7.37
C MET A 133 -0.61 -9.51 7.43
N PRO A 134 -1.29 -9.37 6.29
CA PRO A 134 -2.75 -9.39 6.25
C PRO A 134 -3.29 -10.73 6.76
N CYS A 135 -4.45 -10.68 7.42
CA CYS A 135 -5.23 -11.85 7.76
C CYS A 135 -6.21 -12.14 6.61
N TYR A 136 -6.28 -13.39 6.17
CA TYR A 136 -7.21 -13.83 5.12
C TYR A 136 -8.13 -14.94 5.59
N CYS A 137 -8.25 -15.11 6.91
CA CYS A 137 -9.09 -16.14 7.52
C CYS A 137 -10.58 -15.77 7.52
N GLY A 138 -10.96 -14.53 7.17
CA GLY A 138 -12.35 -14.07 7.24
C GLY A 138 -12.85 -13.83 8.67
N CYS A 139 -11.93 -13.58 9.61
CA CYS A 139 -12.22 -13.41 11.04
C CYS A 139 -12.18 -11.93 11.49
N GLU A 140 -12.24 -10.99 10.55
CA GLU A 140 -12.13 -9.55 10.82
C GLU A 140 -13.27 -9.06 11.73
N SER A 141 -14.47 -9.64 11.59
CA SER A 141 -15.62 -9.35 12.45
C SER A 141 -15.44 -9.79 13.91
N GLN A 142 -14.45 -10.64 14.18
CA GLN A 142 -14.06 -11.08 15.52
C GLN A 142 -12.98 -10.19 16.14
N GLY A 143 -12.56 -9.13 15.43
CA GLY A 143 -11.60 -8.14 15.93
C GLY A 143 -10.14 -8.40 15.53
N HIS A 144 -9.87 -9.37 14.66
CA HIS A 144 -8.52 -9.63 14.14
C HIS A 144 -8.21 -8.72 12.95
N GLY A 145 -7.09 -8.00 12.99
CA GLY A 145 -6.67 -7.09 11.92
C GLY A 145 -5.48 -7.60 11.11
N SER A 146 -4.73 -8.56 11.64
CA SER A 146 -3.48 -9.04 11.06
C SER A 146 -3.21 -10.50 11.41
N ASN A 147 -2.21 -11.11 10.78
CA ASN A 147 -1.80 -12.48 11.09
C ASN A 147 -1.36 -12.63 12.57
N LYS A 148 -0.84 -11.56 13.19
CA LYS A 148 -0.50 -11.55 14.63
C LYS A 148 -1.70 -11.95 15.48
N ASP A 149 -2.87 -11.43 15.15
CA ASP A 149 -4.05 -11.51 16.00
C ASP A 149 -4.63 -12.93 16.02
N CYS A 150 -4.28 -13.79 15.05
CA CYS A 150 -4.59 -15.22 15.08
C CYS A 150 -3.94 -15.97 16.26
N PHE A 151 -2.84 -15.46 16.80
CA PHE A 151 -2.03 -16.16 17.81
C PHE A 151 -1.97 -15.42 19.14
N VAL A 152 -1.97 -14.09 19.14
CA VAL A 152 -1.71 -13.27 20.34
C VAL A 152 -2.72 -12.14 20.48
N LYS A 153 -3.61 -12.26 21.47
CA LYS A 153 -4.56 -11.22 21.87
C LYS A 153 -3.86 -9.97 22.39
N GLY A 154 -2.79 -10.17 23.15
CA GLY A 154 -2.08 -9.09 23.82
C GLY A 154 -0.89 -9.59 24.63
N LYS A 155 -0.33 -8.70 25.45
CA LYS A 155 0.69 -9.01 26.44
C LYS A 155 0.34 -8.33 27.75
N THR A 156 0.67 -8.95 28.87
CA THR A 156 0.58 -8.32 30.19
C THR A 156 1.60 -7.18 30.32
N ALA A 157 1.52 -6.39 31.39
CA ALA A 157 2.52 -5.35 31.69
C ALA A 157 3.95 -5.93 31.84
N ALA A 158 4.07 -7.19 32.26
CA ALA A 158 5.34 -7.92 32.33
C ALA A 158 5.81 -8.51 30.99
N GLY A 159 5.07 -8.26 29.90
CA GLY A 159 5.40 -8.77 28.56
C GLY A 159 4.96 -10.21 28.30
N VAL A 160 4.26 -10.86 29.24
CA VAL A 160 3.79 -12.24 29.09
C VAL A 160 2.67 -12.28 28.05
N PRO A 161 2.76 -13.14 27.01
CA PRO A 161 1.75 -13.20 25.96
C PRO A 161 0.41 -13.76 26.46
N GLN A 162 -0.67 -13.22 25.92
CA GLN A 162 -2.04 -13.71 26.10
C GLN A 162 -2.49 -14.34 24.78
N TRP A 163 -2.75 -15.64 24.81
CA TRP A 163 -2.97 -16.42 23.60
C TRP A 163 -4.36 -16.22 22.99
N GLU A 164 -4.40 -16.18 21.66
CA GLU A 164 -5.61 -16.37 20.88
C GLU A 164 -5.77 -17.86 20.53
N PRO A 165 -6.90 -18.52 20.87
CA PRO A 165 -7.14 -19.92 20.51
C PRO A 165 -7.29 -20.19 19.01
N MET A 166 -7.62 -19.20 18.18
CA MET A 166 -7.90 -19.40 16.76
C MET A 166 -6.72 -20.01 15.98
N GLY A 167 -5.48 -19.57 16.25
CA GLY A 167 -4.28 -20.09 15.60
C GLY A 167 -3.90 -21.52 15.99
N TYR A 168 -4.63 -22.13 16.93
CA TYR A 168 -4.39 -23.49 17.38
C TYR A 168 -5.06 -24.53 16.48
N THR A 169 -6.27 -24.23 15.97
CA THR A 169 -7.15 -25.17 15.24
C THR A 169 -7.10 -24.96 13.73
#